data_AF-A0A644ZY22-F1
#
_entry.id   AF-A0A644ZY22-F1
#
_cell.length_a   1.000
_cell.length_b   1.000
_cell.length_c   1.000
_cell.angle_alpha   90.00
_cell.angle_beta   90.00
_cell.angle_gamma   90.00
#
_symmetry.space_group_name_H-M   'P 1'
#
loop_
_entity.id
_entity.type
_entity.pdbx_description
1 polymer ?
#
loop_
_entity_poly.entity_id
_entity_poly.type
_entity_poly.pdbx_seq_one_letter_code
_entity_poly.pdbx_strand_id
1 'polypeptide(L)'
;MAILNTKQNKSLLNAQTIKNFLGEGRKVIIVGLKHTKHINTIAEIFENPALRDIPTLIIDDEGDQATLNTRVNTKEMSSTYEAVIKLKGKLQRHCFVSITATPQANILIQTWDKLSPDFGNLVYPGDEYCGLHEFHGEKQDILIRLIPEDEPNLLDEEGVPDSFYDSLAAFFVGGALRKYRGDNKNHAMLVHPSQKKFDHKRVIEKITDVVNDWQEKTKEIAKGINDISFDSFNELLKRSYDHFISDGVSMPEYDELYPYIVDCVKKCAPPHLCNSDEDATNNAKYYLYNIFVGGNMVERGITIKGLAITYIMRRAKGKANVDNTEQRARWFGYKKSFLDVCRVYTTQTIKDDFSAIYEHENDLWDSIERAQIKGLSFKDIPRIFILASKRLDLTRKNVAHAERCNFSEWSKQDYLLSDKNIVRQNLDAIAVFRVVYHNQIESRSYNGVNQHKIVKGLNYFSLCDNLLYNLIYPTNSHVDANLFRKISEVLKKTNITPEIDVVWIRDGCGEERTLRADGQINQLFQGHNPNRSSATYYPGDGAMILPDRDHVMQLQIHMVKAKNMPERDFFAPALALYIPLEYAEQMGKIIGQL
;
A
#
# COMPACT_ATOMS: atom_id res chain seq x y z
N MET A 1 -32.27 0.21 20.87
CA MET A 1 -31.58 1.00 19.83
C MET A 1 -32.52 1.11 18.63
N ALA A 2 -32.57 2.26 17.95
CA ALA A 2 -33.37 2.47 16.75
C ALA A 2 -32.42 2.74 15.58
N ILE A 3 -32.47 1.92 14.52
CA ILE A 3 -31.64 2.08 13.32
C ILE A 3 -32.54 2.53 12.18
N LEU A 4 -32.26 3.70 11.60
CA LEU A 4 -33.10 4.35 10.59
C LEU A 4 -32.29 4.58 9.32
N ASN A 5 -32.70 3.96 8.23
CA ASN A 5 -32.11 4.17 6.91
C ASN A 5 -32.80 5.33 6.18
N THR A 6 -32.04 6.25 5.58
CA THR A 6 -32.58 7.44 4.89
C THR A 6 -33.45 7.14 3.66
N LYS A 7 -33.39 5.92 3.12
CA LYS A 7 -34.30 5.47 2.05
C LYS A 7 -35.49 4.69 2.61
N GLN A 8 -35.25 3.70 3.47
CA GLN A 8 -36.30 2.77 3.93
C GLN A 8 -37.19 3.35 5.03
N ASN A 9 -36.67 4.26 5.86
CA ASN A 9 -37.36 4.78 7.04
C ASN A 9 -37.69 6.27 6.92
N LYS A 10 -37.94 6.77 5.70
CA LYS A 10 -38.15 8.20 5.43
C LYS A 10 -39.26 8.82 6.29
N SER A 11 -40.36 8.09 6.54
CA SER A 11 -41.47 8.57 7.38
C SER A 11 -41.09 8.75 8.86
N LEU A 12 -40.08 8.02 9.34
CA LEU A 12 -39.60 8.07 10.72
C LEU A 12 -38.46 9.08 10.93
N LEU A 13 -37.91 9.65 9.86
CA LEU A 13 -36.81 10.61 9.91
C LEU A 13 -37.33 12.04 10.07
N ASN A 14 -37.93 12.31 11.23
CA ASN A 14 -38.40 13.63 11.64
C ASN A 14 -38.13 13.87 13.13
N ALA A 15 -38.06 15.14 13.52
CA ALA A 15 -37.69 15.53 14.89
C ALA A 15 -38.57 14.91 15.98
N GLN A 16 -39.88 14.78 15.74
CA GLN A 16 -40.80 14.22 16.73
C GLN A 16 -40.52 12.73 16.99
N THR A 17 -40.29 11.97 15.92
CA THR A 17 -40.01 10.53 16.03
C THR A 17 -38.67 10.28 16.72
N ILE A 18 -37.63 11.05 16.35
CA ILE A 18 -36.32 10.97 17.01
C ILE A 18 -36.43 11.32 18.49
N LYS A 19 -37.17 12.38 18.84
CA LYS A 19 -37.42 12.78 20.23
C LYS A 19 -38.13 11.67 21.02
N ASN A 20 -39.13 11.02 20.43
CA ASN A 20 -39.83 9.91 21.08
C ASN A 20 -38.87 8.75 21.38
N PHE A 21 -38.05 8.33 20.42
CA PHE A 21 -37.07 7.27 20.64
C PHE A 21 -36.07 7.61 21.75
N LEU A 22 -35.59 8.85 21.78
CA LEU A 22 -34.67 9.32 22.82
C LEU A 22 -35.35 9.41 24.19
N GLY A 23 -36.62 9.85 24.24
CA GLY A 23 -37.43 9.90 25.47
C GLY A 23 -37.71 8.51 26.06
N GLU A 24 -37.77 7.48 25.21
CA GLU A 24 -37.82 6.07 25.62
C GLU A 24 -36.44 5.50 26.05
N GLY A 25 -35.39 6.32 26.10
CA GLY A 25 -34.04 5.89 26.44
C GLY A 25 -33.31 5.12 25.34
N ARG A 26 -33.80 5.14 24.09
CA ARG A 26 -33.15 4.43 22.98
C ARG A 26 -32.02 5.27 22.38
N LYS A 27 -30.89 4.62 22.09
CA LYS A 27 -29.88 5.16 21.15
C LYS A 27 -30.44 5.14 19.73
N VAL A 28 -30.25 6.22 18.97
CA VAL A 28 -30.69 6.37 17.57
C VAL A 28 -29.47 6.34 16.65
N ILE A 29 -29.49 5.49 15.63
CA ILE A 29 -28.50 5.43 14.55
C ILE A 29 -29.22 5.77 13.25
N ILE A 30 -28.71 6.76 12.53
CA ILE A 30 -29.22 7.13 11.21
C ILE A 30 -28.17 6.76 10.16
N VAL A 31 -28.55 5.92 9.21
CA VAL A 31 -27.66 5.45 8.13
C VAL A 31 -28.13 6.04 6.81
N GLY A 32 -27.27 6.79 6.14
CA GLY A 32 -27.58 7.42 4.85
C GLY A 32 -26.41 7.40 3.89
N LEU A 33 -26.71 7.37 2.59
CA LEU A 33 -25.69 7.52 1.56
C LEU A 33 -25.10 8.92 1.60
N LYS A 34 -23.80 9.05 1.29
CA LYS A 34 -23.05 10.32 1.21
C LYS A 34 -23.45 11.15 -0.01
N HIS A 35 -24.67 11.66 0.03
CA HIS A 35 -25.28 12.45 -1.03
C HIS A 35 -26.10 13.58 -0.43
N THR A 36 -26.00 14.77 -1.03
CA THR A 36 -26.60 16.04 -0.54
C THR A 36 -28.03 15.87 -0.05
N LYS A 37 -28.89 15.18 -0.80
CA LYS A 37 -30.30 14.95 -0.42
C LYS A 37 -30.45 14.24 0.94
N HIS A 38 -29.69 13.18 1.18
CA HIS A 38 -29.81 12.41 2.43
C HIS A 38 -29.24 13.18 3.61
N ILE A 39 -28.10 13.85 3.41
CA ILE A 39 -27.47 14.68 4.45
C ILE A 39 -28.38 15.84 4.84
N ASN A 40 -29.02 16.50 3.88
CA ASN A 40 -29.96 17.58 4.16
C ASN A 40 -31.20 17.09 4.93
N THR A 41 -31.78 15.94 4.56
CA THR A 41 -32.89 15.33 5.32
C THR A 41 -32.49 15.05 6.77
N ILE A 42 -31.26 14.60 7.01
CA ILE A 42 -30.75 14.41 8.38
C ILE A 42 -30.59 15.77 9.07
N ALA A 43 -30.04 16.77 8.39
CA ALA A 43 -29.85 18.10 8.93
C ALA A 43 -31.18 18.78 9.31
N GLU A 44 -32.27 18.55 8.58
CA GLU A 44 -33.61 19.07 8.89
C GLU A 44 -34.12 18.61 10.27
N ILE A 45 -33.77 17.39 10.70
CA ILE A 45 -34.15 16.85 12.03
C ILE A 45 -33.64 17.77 13.16
N PHE A 46 -32.42 18.27 13.01
CA PHE A 46 -31.73 19.09 14.01
C PHE A 46 -32.09 20.58 13.94
N GLU A 47 -33.02 20.99 13.06
CA GLU A 47 -33.61 22.33 13.15
C GLU A 47 -34.42 22.50 14.44
N ASN A 48 -34.97 21.39 14.96
CA ASN A 48 -35.67 21.37 16.24
C ASN A 48 -34.69 21.67 17.39
N PRO A 49 -34.90 22.76 18.17
CA PRO A 49 -34.01 23.15 19.26
C PRO A 49 -33.77 22.05 20.30
N ALA A 50 -34.76 21.18 20.55
CA ALA A 50 -34.65 20.10 21.53
C ALA A 50 -33.63 19.01 21.13
N LEU A 51 -33.23 18.96 19.86
CA LEU A 51 -32.28 17.96 19.35
C LEU A 51 -30.88 18.53 19.10
N ARG A 52 -30.69 19.86 19.13
CA ARG A 52 -29.41 20.51 18.77
C ARG A 52 -28.27 20.23 19.76
N ASP A 53 -28.61 20.13 21.05
CA ASP A 53 -27.64 19.91 22.14
C ASP A 53 -27.42 18.43 22.45
N ILE A 54 -28.04 17.53 21.69
CA ILE A 54 -27.87 16.09 21.91
C ILE A 54 -26.49 15.68 21.41
N PRO A 55 -25.66 15.04 22.26
CA PRO A 55 -24.35 14.54 21.84
C PRO A 55 -24.48 13.63 20.62
N THR A 56 -23.92 14.08 19.50
CA THR A 56 -24.06 13.41 18.20
C THR A 56 -22.69 13.03 17.65
N LEU A 57 -22.53 11.76 17.31
CA LEU A 57 -21.36 11.26 16.58
C LEU A 57 -21.71 11.13 15.09
N ILE A 58 -20.95 11.83 14.24
CA ILE A 58 -21.03 11.68 12.79
C ILE A 58 -19.85 10.83 12.36
N ILE A 59 -20.14 9.70 11.71
CA ILE A 59 -19.13 8.80 11.14
C ILE A 59 -19.19 8.94 9.62
N ASP A 60 -18.09 9.40 9.03
CA ASP A 60 -17.89 9.47 7.60
C ASP A 60 -17.00 8.30 7.15
N ASP A 61 -17.66 7.22 6.73
CA ASP A 61 -17.02 6.02 6.17
C ASP A 61 -16.45 6.30 4.78
N GLU A 62 -15.21 5.87 4.51
CA GLU A 62 -14.43 6.24 3.32
C GLU A 62 -14.33 7.76 3.17
N GLY A 63 -13.94 8.47 4.22
CA GLY A 63 -14.06 9.92 4.30
C GLY A 63 -13.09 10.73 3.43
N ASP A 64 -12.19 10.08 2.70
CA ASP A 64 -11.49 10.64 1.55
C ASP A 64 -12.44 10.81 0.33
N GLN A 65 -13.52 10.03 0.28
CA GLN A 65 -14.48 10.01 -0.82
C GLN A 65 -15.70 10.91 -0.56
N ALA A 66 -16.05 11.72 -1.57
CA ALA A 66 -17.27 12.55 -1.68
C ALA A 66 -17.45 13.69 -0.67
N THR A 67 -16.98 13.55 0.57
CA THR A 67 -17.17 14.54 1.64
C THR A 67 -16.24 15.73 1.49
N LEU A 68 -14.98 15.51 1.08
CA LEU A 68 -13.99 16.57 0.86
C LEU A 68 -14.41 17.52 -0.26
N ASN A 69 -14.04 18.80 -0.14
CA ASN A 69 -14.40 19.79 -1.13
C ASN A 69 -13.68 19.55 -2.45
N THR A 70 -14.42 19.28 -3.53
CA THR A 70 -13.88 19.04 -4.88
C THR A 70 -13.84 20.29 -5.76
N ARG A 71 -14.19 21.46 -5.21
CA ARG A 71 -14.28 22.75 -5.90
C ARG A 71 -13.33 23.81 -5.33
N VAL A 72 -12.22 23.37 -4.70
CA VAL A 72 -11.22 24.28 -4.12
C VAL A 72 -10.66 25.24 -5.18
N ASN A 73 -10.42 24.74 -6.40
CA ASN A 73 -9.86 25.52 -7.50
C ASN A 73 -10.78 26.64 -8.00
N THR A 74 -12.10 26.50 -7.81
CA THR A 74 -13.09 27.52 -8.19
C THR A 74 -13.51 28.39 -7.00
N LYS A 75 -12.90 28.20 -5.81
CA LYS A 75 -13.28 28.85 -4.55
C LYS A 75 -14.76 28.63 -4.18
N GLU A 76 -15.36 27.54 -4.66
CA GLU A 76 -16.73 27.16 -4.35
C GLU A 76 -16.77 25.94 -3.41
N MET A 77 -17.95 25.64 -2.88
CA MET A 77 -18.21 24.40 -2.16
C MET A 77 -18.88 23.38 -3.07
N SER A 78 -18.39 22.15 -3.06
CA SER A 78 -19.14 21.03 -3.63
C SER A 78 -20.43 20.76 -2.84
N SER A 79 -21.47 20.26 -3.50
CA SER A 79 -22.80 20.10 -2.89
C SER A 79 -22.83 19.15 -1.69
N THR A 80 -21.98 18.12 -1.68
CA THR A 80 -21.89 17.17 -0.56
C THR A 80 -21.15 17.82 0.61
N TYR A 81 -20.01 18.47 0.34
CA TYR A 81 -19.25 19.22 1.35
C TYR A 81 -20.14 20.27 2.04
N GLU A 82 -20.85 21.09 1.27
CA GLU A 82 -21.75 22.13 1.81
C GLU A 82 -22.83 21.53 2.72
N ALA A 83 -23.42 20.40 2.33
CA ALA A 83 -24.42 19.70 3.13
C ALA A 83 -23.86 19.22 4.47
N VAL A 84 -22.62 18.70 4.49
CA VAL A 84 -21.93 18.28 5.71
C VAL A 84 -21.64 19.48 6.62
N ILE A 85 -21.17 20.60 6.07
CA ILE A 85 -20.95 21.83 6.84
C ILE A 85 -22.25 22.35 7.44
N LYS A 86 -23.36 22.31 6.69
CA LYS A 86 -24.70 22.65 7.20
C LYS A 86 -25.14 21.72 8.33
N LEU A 87 -24.94 20.40 8.18
CA LEU A 87 -25.26 19.43 9.24
C LEU A 87 -24.47 19.72 10.51
N LYS A 88 -23.14 19.89 10.41
CA LYS A 88 -22.26 20.25 11.54
C LYS A 88 -22.74 21.54 12.21
N GLY A 89 -23.10 22.56 11.42
CA GLY A 89 -23.57 23.85 11.92
C GLY A 89 -24.91 23.80 12.68
N LYS A 90 -25.74 22.77 12.48
CA LYS A 90 -27.00 22.59 13.23
C LYS A 90 -26.81 21.86 14.55
N LEU A 91 -25.68 21.19 14.77
CA LEU A 91 -25.38 20.40 15.96
C LEU A 91 -24.45 21.18 16.90
N GLN A 92 -24.91 21.50 18.10
CA GLN A 92 -24.08 22.22 19.09
C GLN A 92 -23.03 21.31 19.75
N ARG A 93 -23.34 20.02 19.91
CA ARG A 93 -22.46 19.03 20.50
C ARG A 93 -22.24 17.86 19.55
N HIS A 94 -21.21 17.97 18.72
CA HIS A 94 -20.89 16.93 17.74
C HIS A 94 -19.41 16.57 17.69
N CYS A 95 -19.13 15.33 17.31
CA CYS A 95 -17.82 14.88 16.86
C CYS A 95 -17.97 14.35 15.43
N PHE A 96 -17.12 14.80 14.52
CA PHE A 96 -17.07 14.33 13.13
C PHE A 96 -15.84 13.45 12.98
N VAL A 97 -16.04 12.15 12.79
CA VAL A 97 -14.97 11.16 12.65
C VAL A 97 -14.97 10.65 11.21
N SER A 98 -13.87 10.91 10.51
CA SER A 98 -13.61 10.38 9.19
C SER A 98 -12.83 9.08 9.33
N ILE A 99 -13.33 8.00 8.73
CA ILE A 99 -12.68 6.69 8.71
C ILE A 99 -12.32 6.38 7.26
N THR A 100 -11.05 6.10 6.99
CA THR A 100 -10.58 5.74 5.65
C THR A 100 -9.28 4.95 5.74
N ALA A 101 -9.08 4.03 4.80
CA ALA A 101 -7.79 3.36 4.59
C ALA A 101 -6.80 4.26 3.83
N THR A 102 -7.30 5.26 3.10
CA THR A 102 -6.53 6.16 2.22
C THR A 102 -6.66 7.62 2.67
N PRO A 103 -6.00 8.05 3.77
CA PRO A 103 -6.19 9.37 4.36
C PRO A 103 -5.42 10.49 3.65
N GLN A 104 -4.76 10.23 2.51
CA GLN A 104 -3.87 11.19 1.83
C GLN A 104 -4.58 12.52 1.57
N ALA A 105 -5.81 12.47 1.06
CA ALA A 105 -6.61 13.66 0.80
C ALA A 105 -6.91 14.45 2.10
N ASN A 106 -7.33 13.74 3.16
CA ASN A 106 -7.74 14.30 4.45
C ASN A 106 -6.60 15.00 5.17
N ILE A 107 -5.36 14.56 4.96
CA ILE A 107 -4.18 15.15 5.59
C ILE A 107 -3.68 16.35 4.76
N LEU A 108 -3.89 16.33 3.44
CA LEU A 108 -3.41 17.37 2.51
C LEU A 108 -4.35 18.58 2.37
N ILE A 109 -5.64 18.49 2.70
CA ILE A 109 -6.54 19.66 2.67
C ILE A 109 -6.04 20.76 3.62
N GLN A 110 -6.16 22.03 3.27
CA GLN A 110 -5.64 23.18 4.03
C GLN A 110 -6.03 23.19 5.52
N THR A 111 -5.15 23.67 6.41
CA THR A 111 -5.35 23.57 7.90
C THR A 111 -6.56 24.35 8.38
N TRP A 112 -6.95 25.38 7.65
CA TRP A 112 -8.15 26.19 7.89
C TRP A 112 -9.43 25.60 7.29
N ASP A 113 -9.35 24.51 6.52
CA ASP A 113 -10.53 23.81 6.02
C ASP A 113 -11.39 23.27 7.18
N LYS A 114 -12.71 23.35 7.06
CA LYS A 114 -13.65 22.97 8.14
C LYS A 114 -13.71 21.47 8.39
N LEU A 115 -13.15 20.66 7.48
CA LEU A 115 -12.97 19.23 7.62
C LEU A 115 -11.50 18.84 7.83
N SER A 116 -10.57 19.80 7.96
CA SER A 116 -9.20 19.51 8.39
C SER A 116 -9.24 18.81 9.75
N PRO A 117 -8.63 17.61 9.89
CA PRO A 117 -8.69 16.87 11.14
C PRO A 117 -8.05 17.66 12.29
N ASP A 118 -8.69 17.63 13.46
CA ASP A 118 -8.14 18.15 14.72
C ASP A 118 -7.25 17.11 15.41
N PHE A 119 -7.50 15.83 15.17
CA PHE A 119 -6.74 14.69 15.65
C PHE A 119 -6.73 13.57 14.59
N GLY A 120 -5.77 12.64 14.70
CA GLY A 120 -5.73 11.41 13.90
C GLY A 120 -5.33 10.24 14.79
N ASN A 121 -5.96 9.09 14.56
CA ASN A 121 -5.62 7.83 15.23
C ASN A 121 -5.36 6.77 14.17
N LEU A 122 -4.19 6.15 14.23
CA LEU A 122 -3.85 5.02 13.38
C LEU A 122 -4.57 3.77 13.90
N VAL A 123 -5.19 3.03 13.00
CA VAL A 123 -5.86 1.76 13.29
C VAL A 123 -4.98 0.66 12.72
N TYR A 124 -4.24 -0.02 13.59
CA TYR A 124 -3.40 -1.14 13.17
C TYR A 124 -4.29 -2.30 12.72
N PRO A 125 -3.98 -2.92 11.57
CA PRO A 125 -4.70 -4.11 11.15
C PRO A 125 -4.44 -5.27 12.11
N GLY A 126 -5.38 -6.19 12.23
CA GLY A 126 -5.17 -7.41 13.01
C GLY A 126 -4.12 -8.33 12.37
N ASP A 127 -3.50 -9.18 13.18
CA ASP A 127 -2.37 -10.06 12.82
C ASP A 127 -2.57 -10.95 11.58
N GLU A 128 -3.81 -11.19 11.18
CA GLU A 128 -4.21 -12.04 10.05
C GLU A 128 -4.45 -11.28 8.75
N TYR A 129 -4.39 -9.95 8.79
CA TYR A 129 -4.50 -9.08 7.63
C TYR A 129 -3.19 -9.07 6.83
N CYS A 130 -3.30 -9.10 5.51
CA CYS A 130 -2.19 -8.97 4.58
C CYS A 130 -2.48 -7.80 3.63
N GLY A 131 -1.61 -6.80 3.62
CA GLY A 131 -1.76 -5.55 2.89
C GLY A 131 -0.52 -5.18 2.06
N LEU A 132 -0.23 -3.88 1.97
CA LEU A 132 0.91 -3.34 1.23
C LEU A 132 2.24 -3.97 1.69
N HIS A 133 2.44 -4.11 3.01
CA HIS A 133 3.65 -4.72 3.56
C HIS A 133 3.87 -6.15 3.06
N GLU A 134 2.87 -7.02 3.17
CA GLU A 134 3.00 -8.43 2.78
C GLU A 134 3.22 -8.60 1.27
N PHE A 135 2.47 -7.87 0.44
CA PHE A 135 2.49 -8.04 -1.02
C PHE A 135 3.57 -7.23 -1.74
N HIS A 136 3.91 -6.05 -1.23
CA HIS A 136 4.81 -5.11 -1.91
C HIS A 136 6.06 -4.75 -1.11
N GLY A 137 6.26 -5.33 0.08
CA GLY A 137 7.53 -5.32 0.81
C GLY A 137 8.49 -6.43 0.37
N GLU A 138 9.15 -7.08 1.32
CA GLU A 138 10.27 -8.01 1.06
C GLU A 138 9.89 -9.26 0.23
N LYS A 139 8.63 -9.69 0.31
CA LYS A 139 8.08 -10.86 -0.40
C LYS A 139 7.48 -10.53 -1.76
N GLN A 140 7.64 -9.30 -2.25
CA GLN A 140 7.04 -8.85 -3.50
C GLN A 140 7.38 -9.76 -4.68
N ASP A 141 8.63 -10.23 -4.80
CA ASP A 141 9.04 -11.07 -5.92
C ASP A 141 8.49 -12.51 -5.86
N ILE A 142 7.90 -12.92 -4.74
CA ILE A 142 7.21 -14.20 -4.60
C ILE A 142 5.72 -14.02 -4.94
N LEU A 143 5.10 -12.97 -4.41
CA LEU A 143 3.65 -12.77 -4.50
C LEU A 143 3.21 -12.03 -5.77
N ILE A 144 4.09 -11.23 -6.38
CA ILE A 144 3.81 -10.48 -7.60
C ILE A 144 4.49 -11.14 -8.80
N ARG A 145 3.70 -11.47 -9.82
CA ARG A 145 4.14 -12.03 -11.10
C ARG A 145 3.98 -10.98 -12.19
N LEU A 146 5.02 -10.78 -12.99
CA LEU A 146 4.96 -9.83 -14.09
C LEU A 146 4.28 -10.47 -15.30
N ILE A 147 3.34 -9.72 -15.89
CA ILE A 147 2.79 -9.97 -17.22
C ILE A 147 3.84 -9.46 -18.21
N PRO A 148 4.45 -10.32 -19.05
CA PRO A 148 5.40 -9.91 -20.07
C PRO A 148 4.81 -8.87 -21.03
N GLU A 149 5.64 -7.98 -21.57
CA GLU A 149 5.17 -6.95 -22.53
C GLU A 149 5.09 -7.48 -23.97
N ASP A 150 5.74 -8.61 -24.24
CA ASP A 150 5.86 -9.26 -25.55
C ASP A 150 4.79 -10.35 -25.80
N GLU A 151 4.00 -10.71 -24.79
CA GLU A 151 2.86 -11.60 -24.96
C GLU A 151 1.60 -10.84 -25.45
N PRO A 152 0.64 -11.52 -26.12
CA PRO A 152 -0.62 -10.90 -26.50
C PRO A 152 -1.36 -10.35 -25.27
N ASN A 153 -2.22 -9.35 -25.46
CA ASN A 153 -3.05 -8.84 -24.38
C ASN A 153 -4.31 -9.69 -24.23
N LEU A 154 -4.78 -9.92 -22.99
CA LEU A 154 -6.05 -10.63 -22.74
C LEU A 154 -7.24 -9.96 -23.46
N LEU A 155 -7.16 -8.64 -23.71
CA LEU A 155 -8.16 -7.86 -24.45
C LEU A 155 -8.08 -7.99 -25.98
N ASP A 156 -7.02 -8.60 -26.53
CA ASP A 156 -6.81 -8.71 -27.98
C ASP A 156 -7.82 -9.63 -28.64
N GLU A 157 -7.88 -9.59 -29.98
CA GLU A 157 -8.94 -10.27 -30.71
C GLU A 157 -8.96 -11.78 -30.54
N GLU A 158 -7.79 -12.37 -30.71
CA GLU A 158 -7.55 -13.79 -30.61
C GLU A 158 -6.50 -14.07 -29.53
N GLY A 159 -6.49 -15.30 -29.05
CA GLY A 159 -5.49 -15.77 -28.10
C GLY A 159 -5.76 -15.42 -26.64
N VAL A 160 -5.17 -16.24 -25.78
CA VAL A 160 -5.08 -16.04 -24.33
C VAL A 160 -3.59 -16.00 -23.99
N PRO A 161 -3.11 -15.00 -23.23
CA PRO A 161 -1.69 -14.87 -22.93
C PRO A 161 -1.18 -16.02 -22.06
N ASP A 162 0.09 -16.40 -22.21
CA ASP A 162 0.70 -17.47 -21.42
C ASP A 162 0.67 -17.15 -19.92
N SER A 163 0.91 -15.88 -19.54
CA SER A 163 0.80 -15.47 -18.15
C SER A 163 -0.62 -15.63 -17.58
N PHE A 164 -1.66 -15.57 -18.44
CA PHE A 164 -3.04 -15.82 -18.01
C PHE A 164 -3.29 -17.31 -17.79
N TYR A 165 -2.77 -18.18 -18.67
CA TYR A 165 -2.79 -19.64 -18.43
C TYR A 165 -2.05 -20.02 -17.14
N ASP A 166 -0.90 -19.40 -16.88
CA ASP A 166 -0.18 -19.58 -15.61
C ASP A 166 -1.01 -19.15 -14.40
N SER A 167 -1.73 -18.02 -14.51
CA SER A 167 -2.58 -17.54 -13.41
C SER A 167 -3.76 -18.48 -13.13
N LEU A 168 -4.35 -19.08 -14.16
CA LEU A 168 -5.41 -20.09 -14.02
C LEU A 168 -4.86 -21.40 -13.44
N ALA A 169 -3.68 -21.85 -13.87
CA ALA A 169 -3.02 -23.02 -13.30
C ALA A 169 -2.72 -22.80 -11.80
N ALA A 170 -2.18 -21.62 -11.44
CA ALA A 170 -1.94 -21.24 -10.05
C ALA A 170 -3.21 -21.19 -9.20
N PHE A 171 -4.33 -20.77 -9.80
CA PHE A 171 -5.64 -20.80 -9.14
C PHE A 171 -6.07 -22.22 -8.79
N PHE A 172 -5.98 -23.18 -9.72
CA PHE A 172 -6.39 -24.55 -9.42
C PHE A 172 -5.41 -25.28 -8.51
N VAL A 173 -4.09 -25.11 -8.71
CA VAL A 173 -3.06 -25.71 -7.85
C VAL A 173 -3.14 -25.15 -6.43
N GLY A 174 -3.30 -23.84 -6.27
CA GLY A 174 -3.46 -23.20 -4.97
C GLY A 174 -4.76 -23.59 -4.26
N GLY A 175 -5.87 -23.71 -5.01
CA GLY A 175 -7.14 -24.23 -4.49
C GLY A 175 -7.04 -25.67 -4.02
N ALA A 176 -6.35 -26.52 -4.80
CA ALA A 176 -6.11 -27.92 -4.48
C ALA A 176 -5.27 -28.05 -3.21
N LEU A 177 -4.21 -27.26 -3.07
CA LEU A 177 -3.34 -27.27 -1.90
C LEU A 177 -4.09 -26.86 -0.63
N ARG A 178 -4.92 -25.82 -0.71
CA ARG A 178 -5.79 -25.41 0.41
C ARG A 178 -6.71 -26.54 0.82
N LYS A 179 -7.36 -27.18 -0.15
CA LYS A 179 -8.25 -28.33 0.10
C LYS A 179 -7.49 -29.53 0.70
N TYR A 180 -6.31 -29.84 0.18
CA TYR A 180 -5.44 -30.90 0.70
C TYR A 180 -5.09 -30.67 2.17
N ARG A 181 -4.83 -29.41 2.56
CA ARG A 181 -4.58 -29.00 3.95
C ARG A 181 -5.84 -28.91 4.83
N GLY A 182 -7.01 -29.31 4.32
CA GLY A 182 -8.28 -29.30 5.04
C GLY A 182 -9.04 -27.96 5.00
N ASP A 183 -8.52 -26.94 4.30
CA ASP A 183 -9.21 -25.66 4.11
C ASP A 183 -10.20 -25.74 2.94
N ASN A 184 -11.44 -26.13 3.26
CA ASN A 184 -12.56 -26.23 2.33
C ASN A 184 -13.37 -24.92 2.18
N LYS A 185 -12.78 -23.76 2.46
CA LYS A 185 -13.43 -22.45 2.28
C LYS A 185 -13.39 -22.00 0.82
N ASN A 186 -14.05 -20.90 0.52
CA ASN A 186 -14.02 -20.28 -0.81
C ASN A 186 -12.58 -20.04 -1.28
N HIS A 187 -12.37 -20.26 -2.57
CA HIS A 187 -11.15 -19.98 -3.30
C HIS A 187 -11.51 -19.18 -4.56
N ALA A 188 -10.99 -17.97 -4.69
CA ALA A 188 -11.42 -17.04 -5.72
C ALA A 188 -10.27 -16.44 -6.51
N MET A 189 -10.57 -16.11 -7.76
CA MET A 189 -9.72 -15.36 -8.68
C MET A 189 -10.41 -14.07 -9.09
N LEU A 190 -9.67 -12.98 -9.20
CA LEU A 190 -10.15 -11.71 -9.74
C LEU A 190 -9.38 -11.36 -11.02
N VAL A 191 -10.11 -11.16 -12.12
CA VAL A 191 -9.58 -10.64 -13.38
C VAL A 191 -10.07 -9.21 -13.55
N HIS A 192 -9.12 -8.27 -13.63
CA HIS A 192 -9.35 -6.84 -13.78
C HIS A 192 -8.72 -6.34 -15.09
N PRO A 193 -9.42 -6.54 -16.23
CA PRO A 193 -8.84 -6.30 -17.54
C PRO A 193 -9.00 -4.83 -17.98
N SER A 194 -10.15 -4.20 -17.72
CA SER A 194 -10.41 -2.82 -18.15
C SER A 194 -11.61 -2.17 -17.41
N GLN A 195 -11.94 -0.92 -17.74
CA GLN A 195 -13.15 -0.24 -17.26
C GLN A 195 -14.40 -0.52 -18.09
N LYS A 196 -14.26 -1.00 -19.34
CA LYS A 196 -15.36 -1.07 -20.30
C LYS A 196 -16.12 -2.39 -20.12
N LYS A 197 -17.46 -2.30 -20.05
CA LYS A 197 -18.34 -3.49 -19.97
C LYS A 197 -18.17 -4.44 -21.15
N PHE A 198 -17.86 -3.91 -22.34
CA PHE A 198 -17.62 -4.71 -23.54
C PHE A 198 -16.40 -5.62 -23.37
N ASP A 199 -15.29 -5.05 -22.91
CA ASP A 199 -14.05 -5.78 -22.64
C ASP A 199 -14.26 -6.89 -21.59
N HIS A 200 -15.12 -6.67 -20.58
CA HIS A 200 -15.45 -7.69 -19.58
C HIS A 200 -16.14 -8.91 -20.19
N LYS A 201 -17.09 -8.71 -21.11
CA LYS A 201 -17.80 -9.80 -21.78
C LYS A 201 -16.85 -10.66 -22.60
N ARG A 202 -15.97 -10.02 -23.37
CA ARG A 202 -14.93 -10.69 -24.14
C ARG A 202 -14.03 -11.56 -23.27
N VAL A 203 -13.57 -11.02 -22.14
CA VAL A 203 -12.70 -11.76 -21.22
C VAL A 203 -13.45 -12.92 -20.57
N ILE A 204 -14.74 -12.77 -20.25
CA ILE A 204 -15.59 -13.85 -19.75
C ILE A 204 -15.71 -14.98 -20.76
N GLU A 205 -15.90 -14.68 -22.04
CA GLU A 205 -15.98 -15.69 -23.12
C GLU A 205 -14.67 -16.48 -23.17
N LYS A 206 -13.51 -15.80 -23.25
CA LYS A 206 -12.19 -16.45 -23.24
C LYS A 206 -11.98 -17.35 -22.01
N ILE A 207 -12.33 -16.86 -20.82
CA ILE A 207 -12.21 -17.66 -19.58
C ILE A 207 -13.13 -18.87 -19.62
N THR A 208 -14.35 -18.69 -20.09
CA THR A 208 -15.34 -19.77 -20.20
C THR A 208 -14.83 -20.87 -21.11
N ASP A 209 -14.28 -20.51 -22.27
CA ASP A 209 -13.73 -21.46 -23.24
C ASP A 209 -12.56 -22.26 -22.64
N VAL A 210 -11.60 -21.58 -21.99
CA VAL A 210 -10.45 -22.24 -21.35
C VAL A 210 -10.89 -23.16 -20.20
N VAL A 211 -11.79 -22.70 -19.33
CA VAL A 211 -12.25 -23.51 -18.19
C VAL A 211 -13.07 -24.71 -18.67
N ASN A 212 -13.90 -24.55 -19.70
CA ASN A 212 -14.66 -25.66 -20.28
C ASN A 212 -13.73 -26.71 -20.90
N ASP A 213 -12.73 -26.29 -21.68
CA ASP A 213 -11.70 -27.18 -22.23
C ASP A 213 -11.00 -27.97 -21.12
N TRP A 214 -10.57 -27.29 -20.05
CA TRP A 214 -9.92 -27.96 -18.91
C TRP A 214 -10.88 -28.92 -18.20
N GLN A 215 -12.15 -28.56 -18.04
CA GLN A 215 -13.17 -29.45 -17.49
C GLN A 215 -13.42 -30.68 -18.38
N GLU A 216 -13.40 -30.54 -19.70
CA GLU A 216 -13.53 -31.66 -20.63
C GLU A 216 -12.33 -32.60 -20.54
N LYS A 217 -11.12 -32.07 -20.56
CA LYS A 217 -9.88 -32.84 -20.34
C LYS A 217 -9.94 -33.67 -19.05
N THR A 218 -10.42 -33.08 -17.95
CA THR A 218 -10.59 -33.83 -16.68
C THR A 218 -11.62 -34.96 -16.72
N LYS A 219 -12.58 -34.93 -17.66
CA LYS A 219 -13.54 -36.02 -17.90
C LYS A 219 -12.93 -37.10 -18.78
N GLU A 220 -12.10 -36.73 -19.74
CA GLU A 220 -11.38 -37.67 -20.63
C GLU A 220 -10.34 -38.50 -19.88
N ILE A 221 -9.59 -37.86 -18.98
CA ILE A 221 -8.67 -38.55 -18.05
C ILE A 221 -9.41 -39.59 -17.22
N ALA A 222 -10.59 -39.25 -16.69
CA ALA A 222 -11.40 -40.18 -15.92
C ALA A 222 -11.89 -41.39 -16.74
N LYS A 223 -11.83 -41.31 -18.08
CA LYS A 223 -12.14 -42.41 -19.01
C LYS A 223 -10.88 -43.15 -19.50
N GLY A 224 -9.69 -42.77 -19.02
CA GLY A 224 -8.41 -43.37 -19.42
C GLY A 224 -7.88 -42.89 -20.78
N ILE A 225 -8.37 -41.77 -21.30
CA ILE A 225 -7.87 -41.15 -22.53
C ILE A 225 -6.70 -40.24 -22.16
N ASN A 226 -5.53 -40.49 -22.73
CA ASN A 226 -4.33 -39.68 -22.54
C ASN A 226 -3.75 -39.33 -23.92
N ASP A 227 -3.85 -38.05 -24.32
CA ASP A 227 -3.40 -37.54 -25.61
C ASP A 227 -2.51 -36.29 -25.46
N ILE A 228 -2.05 -35.71 -26.56
CA ILE A 228 -1.17 -34.53 -26.56
C ILE A 228 -1.83 -33.32 -25.87
N SER A 229 -3.17 -33.24 -25.93
CA SER A 229 -3.96 -32.18 -25.28
C SER A 229 -3.93 -32.31 -23.75
N PHE A 230 -3.91 -33.55 -23.24
CA PHE A 230 -3.64 -33.83 -21.84
C PHE A 230 -2.24 -33.41 -21.42
N ASP A 231 -1.21 -33.80 -22.18
CA ASP A 231 0.18 -33.54 -21.81
C ASP A 231 0.43 -32.04 -21.63
N SER A 232 -0.06 -31.22 -22.56
CA SER A 232 0.04 -29.75 -22.47
C SER A 232 -0.70 -29.16 -21.26
N PHE A 233 -1.89 -29.66 -20.93
CA PHE A 233 -2.65 -29.25 -19.75
C PHE A 233 -1.93 -29.64 -18.44
N ASN A 234 -1.42 -30.86 -18.37
CA ASN A 234 -0.70 -31.35 -17.20
C ASN A 234 0.65 -30.63 -17.02
N GLU A 235 1.33 -30.27 -18.10
CA GLU A 235 2.56 -29.49 -18.07
C GLU A 235 2.32 -28.09 -17.46
N LEU A 236 1.23 -27.41 -17.83
CA LEU A 236 0.85 -26.13 -17.22
C LEU A 236 0.61 -26.24 -15.70
N LEU A 237 -0.11 -27.28 -15.27
CA LEU A 237 -0.36 -27.54 -13.85
C LEU A 237 0.93 -27.87 -13.10
N LYS A 238 1.79 -28.70 -13.69
CA LYS A 238 3.08 -29.09 -13.12
C LYS A 238 4.03 -27.90 -13.01
N ARG A 239 4.10 -27.06 -14.04
CA ARG A 239 4.84 -25.79 -14.03
C ARG A 239 4.40 -24.90 -12.86
N SER A 240 3.08 -24.74 -12.67
CA SER A 240 2.58 -23.97 -11.53
C SER A 240 2.91 -24.62 -10.18
N TYR A 241 2.87 -25.95 -10.07
CA TYR A 241 3.28 -26.67 -8.87
C TYR A 241 4.77 -26.43 -8.54
N ASP A 242 5.64 -26.53 -9.55
CA ASP A 242 7.08 -26.33 -9.38
C ASP A 242 7.39 -24.86 -9.02
N HIS A 243 6.63 -23.90 -9.57
CA HIS A 243 6.70 -22.50 -9.14
C HIS A 243 6.38 -22.33 -7.65
N PHE A 244 5.32 -22.96 -7.14
CA PHE A 244 5.01 -22.91 -5.70
C PHE A 244 6.14 -23.49 -4.84
N ILE A 245 6.77 -24.59 -5.27
CA ILE A 245 7.95 -25.15 -4.57
C ILE A 245 9.10 -24.15 -4.56
N SER A 246 9.45 -23.57 -5.71
CA SER A 246 10.54 -22.60 -5.81
C SER A 246 10.30 -21.33 -4.97
N ASP A 247 9.04 -20.97 -4.76
CA ASP A 247 8.60 -19.89 -3.87
C ASP A 247 8.67 -20.26 -2.38
N GLY A 248 9.08 -21.48 -2.04
CA GLY A 248 9.19 -21.97 -0.67
C GLY A 248 7.87 -22.45 -0.06
N VAL A 249 6.85 -22.74 -0.90
CA VAL A 249 5.59 -23.32 -0.42
C VAL A 249 5.77 -24.80 -0.15
N SER A 250 5.33 -25.26 1.03
CA SER A 250 5.31 -26.69 1.36
C SER A 250 4.21 -27.39 0.55
N MET A 251 4.62 -28.13 -0.46
CA MET A 251 3.74 -28.92 -1.34
C MET A 251 3.84 -30.42 -1.00
N PRO A 252 2.73 -31.18 -1.00
CA PRO A 252 2.79 -32.64 -1.05
C PRO A 252 3.28 -33.10 -2.43
N GLU A 253 3.54 -34.39 -2.62
CA GLU A 253 3.93 -34.92 -3.93
C GLU A 253 2.86 -34.61 -5.00
N TYR A 254 3.30 -34.36 -6.23
CA TYR A 254 2.41 -33.91 -7.31
C TYR A 254 1.26 -34.89 -7.54
N ASP A 255 1.55 -36.19 -7.55
CA ASP A 255 0.56 -37.24 -7.77
C ASP A 255 -0.47 -37.33 -6.62
N GLU A 256 -0.10 -36.95 -5.40
CA GLU A 256 -1.02 -36.87 -4.25
C GLU A 256 -1.94 -35.64 -4.35
N LEU A 257 -1.41 -34.53 -4.89
CA LEU A 257 -2.16 -33.29 -5.07
C LEU A 257 -3.09 -33.34 -6.30
N TYR A 258 -2.69 -34.06 -7.34
CA TYR A 258 -3.34 -34.07 -8.63
C TYR A 258 -4.86 -34.37 -8.60
N PRO A 259 -5.35 -35.35 -7.81
CA PRO A 259 -6.79 -35.58 -7.66
C PRO A 259 -7.56 -34.36 -7.11
N TYR A 260 -6.92 -33.57 -6.25
CA TYR A 260 -7.51 -32.34 -5.72
C TYR A 260 -7.55 -31.25 -6.78
N ILE A 261 -6.50 -31.11 -7.61
CA ILE A 261 -6.47 -30.17 -8.75
C ILE A 261 -7.63 -30.47 -9.70
N VAL A 262 -7.79 -31.75 -10.07
CA VAL A 262 -8.88 -32.21 -10.94
C VAL A 262 -10.26 -31.90 -10.34
N ASP A 263 -10.44 -32.11 -9.03
CA ASP A 263 -11.70 -31.78 -8.35
C ASP A 263 -11.97 -30.26 -8.33
N CYS A 264 -10.95 -29.42 -8.16
CA CYS A 264 -11.06 -27.97 -8.23
C CYS A 264 -11.52 -27.51 -9.62
N VAL A 265 -10.91 -28.02 -10.69
CA VAL A 265 -11.27 -27.71 -12.08
C VAL A 265 -12.73 -28.10 -12.36
N LYS A 266 -13.12 -29.33 -12.00
CA LYS A 266 -14.49 -29.85 -12.18
C LYS A 266 -15.56 -29.03 -11.47
N LYS A 267 -15.24 -28.47 -10.30
CA LYS A 267 -16.17 -27.71 -9.45
C LYS A 267 -16.06 -26.20 -9.66
N CYS A 268 -15.26 -25.75 -10.62
CA CYS A 268 -15.17 -24.33 -10.95
C CYS A 268 -16.51 -23.82 -11.47
N ALA A 269 -16.96 -22.71 -10.89
CA ALA A 269 -18.13 -22.00 -11.40
C ALA A 269 -17.83 -21.41 -12.79
N PRO A 270 -18.86 -21.18 -13.62
CA PRO A 270 -18.76 -20.23 -14.70
C PRO A 270 -18.27 -18.86 -14.17
N PRO A 271 -17.46 -18.12 -14.95
CA PRO A 271 -16.94 -16.83 -14.50
C PRO A 271 -18.07 -15.82 -14.25
N HIS A 272 -17.97 -15.07 -13.15
CA HIS A 272 -18.98 -14.12 -12.71
C HIS A 272 -18.67 -12.70 -13.17
N LEU A 273 -19.62 -12.05 -13.86
CA LEU A 273 -19.50 -10.66 -14.27
C LEU A 273 -19.81 -9.70 -13.12
N CYS A 274 -18.85 -8.85 -12.78
CA CYS A 274 -19.00 -7.83 -11.73
C CYS A 274 -19.14 -6.43 -12.35
N ASN A 275 -20.38 -5.98 -12.57
CA ASN A 275 -20.67 -4.66 -13.13
C ASN A 275 -21.84 -3.97 -12.40
N SER A 276 -22.17 -2.73 -12.79
CA SER A 276 -23.26 -1.90 -12.21
C SER A 276 -24.64 -2.54 -12.22
N ASP A 277 -24.83 -3.58 -13.03
CA ASP A 277 -26.13 -4.13 -13.36
C ASP A 277 -26.31 -5.53 -12.73
N GLU A 278 -25.24 -6.21 -12.30
CA GLU A 278 -25.25 -7.56 -11.76
C GLU A 278 -24.44 -7.69 -10.45
N ASP A 279 -25.10 -8.15 -9.38
CA ASP A 279 -24.44 -8.52 -8.13
C ASP A 279 -23.96 -9.98 -8.19
N ALA A 280 -22.77 -10.17 -8.77
CA ALA A 280 -22.08 -11.45 -8.89
C ALA A 280 -21.99 -12.26 -7.57
N THR A 281 -22.00 -11.59 -6.41
CA THR A 281 -21.82 -12.28 -5.12
C THR A 281 -22.97 -13.21 -4.76
N ASN A 282 -24.18 -12.97 -5.28
CA ASN A 282 -25.35 -13.79 -5.00
C ASN A 282 -25.26 -15.18 -5.63
N ASN A 283 -24.67 -15.30 -6.82
CA ASN A 283 -24.49 -16.58 -7.49
C ASN A 283 -23.22 -17.29 -7.01
N ALA A 284 -22.15 -16.53 -6.74
CA ALA A 284 -20.88 -17.08 -6.29
C ALA A 284 -20.97 -17.86 -4.96
N LYS A 285 -21.96 -17.55 -4.10
CA LYS A 285 -22.13 -18.24 -2.80
C LYS A 285 -22.44 -19.74 -2.91
N TYR A 286 -22.87 -20.23 -4.07
CA TYR A 286 -23.18 -21.64 -4.31
C TYR A 286 -21.97 -22.47 -4.76
N TYR A 287 -20.83 -21.81 -5.01
CA TYR A 287 -19.63 -22.45 -5.51
C TYR A 287 -18.44 -22.17 -4.60
N LEU A 288 -17.53 -23.13 -4.49
CA LEU A 288 -16.29 -22.96 -3.74
C LEU A 288 -15.21 -22.25 -4.56
N TYR A 289 -15.10 -22.57 -5.86
CA TYR A 289 -14.11 -22.03 -6.78
C TYR A 289 -14.78 -21.03 -7.72
N ASN A 290 -14.43 -19.75 -7.58
CA ASN A 290 -15.09 -18.65 -8.30
C ASN A 290 -14.09 -17.75 -9.01
N ILE A 291 -14.32 -17.48 -10.29
CA ILE A 291 -13.56 -16.50 -11.05
C ILE A 291 -14.45 -15.27 -11.26
N PHE A 292 -13.99 -14.09 -10.87
CA PHE A 292 -14.70 -12.83 -11.02
C PHE A 292 -14.04 -11.97 -12.10
N VAL A 293 -14.83 -11.39 -13.00
CA VAL A 293 -14.34 -10.49 -14.05
C VAL A 293 -15.02 -9.14 -13.89
N GLY A 294 -14.25 -8.05 -13.76
CA GLY A 294 -14.87 -6.74 -13.66
C GLY A 294 -13.91 -5.57 -13.64
N GLY A 295 -14.51 -4.38 -13.55
CA GLY A 295 -13.82 -3.09 -13.55
C GLY A 295 -14.11 -2.29 -12.28
N ASN A 296 -14.65 -1.08 -12.43
CA ASN A 296 -14.93 -0.13 -11.34
C ASN A 296 -15.81 -0.67 -10.19
N MET A 297 -16.71 -1.63 -10.47
CA MET A 297 -17.59 -2.20 -9.44
C MET A 297 -16.91 -3.21 -8.51
N VAL A 298 -15.81 -3.80 -8.96
CA VAL A 298 -14.98 -4.63 -8.07
C VAL A 298 -14.12 -3.74 -7.16
N GLU A 299 -13.92 -2.47 -7.53
CA GLU A 299 -13.09 -1.50 -6.80
C GLU A 299 -13.74 -0.95 -5.54
N ARG A 300 -15.07 -1.02 -5.36
CA ARG A 300 -15.78 -0.56 -4.14
C ARG A 300 -17.04 -1.39 -3.86
N GLY A 301 -17.19 -1.89 -2.63
CA GLY A 301 -18.44 -2.49 -2.13
C GLY A 301 -18.61 -4.01 -2.24
N ILE A 302 -17.73 -4.74 -2.94
CA ILE A 302 -17.78 -6.21 -3.04
C ILE A 302 -16.59 -6.83 -2.30
N THR A 303 -16.87 -7.68 -1.31
CA THR A 303 -15.86 -8.48 -0.61
C THR A 303 -15.76 -9.86 -1.27
N ILE A 304 -14.66 -10.13 -1.97
CA ILE A 304 -14.41 -11.44 -2.57
C ILE A 304 -13.76 -12.36 -1.53
N LYS A 305 -14.57 -13.24 -0.93
CA LYS A 305 -14.10 -14.22 0.06
C LYS A 305 -13.13 -15.21 -0.60
N GLY A 306 -11.97 -15.40 0.03
CA GLY A 306 -11.00 -16.39 -0.42
C GLY A 306 -10.24 -16.02 -1.70
N LEU A 307 -10.21 -14.73 -2.07
CA LEU A 307 -9.43 -14.25 -3.21
C LEU A 307 -7.95 -14.58 -3.02
N ALA A 308 -7.44 -15.49 -3.85
CA ALA A 308 -6.06 -15.97 -3.84
C ALA A 308 -5.29 -15.45 -5.06
N ILE A 309 -5.89 -15.51 -6.25
CA ILE A 309 -5.24 -15.08 -7.49
C ILE A 309 -5.86 -13.77 -7.98
N THR A 310 -5.04 -12.79 -8.33
CA THR A 310 -5.49 -11.57 -9.01
C THR A 310 -4.72 -11.39 -10.30
N TYR A 311 -5.41 -11.12 -11.40
CA TYR A 311 -4.83 -10.75 -12.68
C TYR A 311 -5.28 -9.32 -13.03
N ILE A 312 -4.38 -8.35 -12.92
CA ILE A 312 -4.68 -6.93 -13.07
C ILE A 312 -3.76 -6.26 -14.06
N MET A 313 -4.34 -5.77 -15.16
CA MET A 313 -3.63 -5.02 -16.21
C MET A 313 -4.07 -3.55 -16.29
N ARG A 314 -5.15 -3.18 -15.60
CA ARG A 314 -5.67 -1.83 -15.65
C ARG A 314 -4.83 -0.86 -14.83
N ARG A 315 -4.29 0.15 -15.53
CA ARG A 315 -3.75 1.38 -14.93
C ARG A 315 -4.56 2.60 -15.38
N ALA A 316 -4.60 3.67 -14.57
CA ALA A 316 -5.16 4.95 -15.04
C ALA A 316 -4.32 5.51 -16.20
N LYS A 317 -4.97 6.14 -17.18
CA LYS A 317 -4.25 6.85 -18.26
C LYS A 317 -3.54 8.08 -17.67
N GLY A 318 -2.23 8.20 -17.90
CA GLY A 318 -1.42 9.29 -17.38
C GLY A 318 -0.99 9.05 -15.92
N LYS A 319 -1.25 10.04 -15.05
CA LYS A 319 -0.94 9.91 -13.62
C LYS A 319 -2.07 9.20 -12.89
N ALA A 320 -1.73 8.22 -12.05
CA ALA A 320 -2.67 7.60 -11.14
C ALA A 320 -2.63 8.31 -9.78
N ASN A 321 -3.75 8.30 -9.07
CA ASN A 321 -3.77 8.80 -7.70
C ASN A 321 -3.53 7.65 -6.73
N VAL A 322 -2.81 7.90 -5.63
CA VAL A 322 -2.56 6.90 -4.57
C VAL A 322 -3.87 6.35 -4.03
N ASP A 323 -4.79 7.23 -3.59
CA ASP A 323 -6.12 6.87 -3.06
C ASP A 323 -6.87 5.86 -3.96
N ASN A 324 -6.97 6.19 -5.24
CA ASN A 324 -7.66 5.36 -6.22
C ASN A 324 -6.90 4.08 -6.60
N THR A 325 -5.58 4.03 -6.39
CA THR A 325 -4.75 2.87 -6.74
C THR A 325 -4.79 1.85 -5.60
N GLU A 326 -4.62 2.29 -4.35
CA GLU A 326 -4.74 1.43 -3.16
C GLU A 326 -6.12 0.75 -3.09
N GLN A 327 -7.19 1.47 -3.39
CA GLN A 327 -8.53 0.89 -3.36
C GLN A 327 -8.76 -0.23 -4.40
N ARG A 328 -7.94 -0.28 -5.46
CA ARG A 328 -7.95 -1.37 -6.46
C ARG A 328 -7.27 -2.64 -5.97
N ALA A 329 -6.45 -2.56 -4.91
CA ALA A 329 -5.74 -3.69 -4.35
C ALA A 329 -6.68 -4.61 -3.55
N ARG A 330 -7.59 -5.26 -4.25
CA ARG A 330 -8.55 -6.21 -3.68
C ARG A 330 -7.88 -7.46 -3.15
N TRP A 331 -6.64 -7.71 -3.56
CA TRP A 331 -5.81 -8.79 -3.01
C TRP A 331 -5.37 -8.54 -1.57
N PHE A 332 -5.57 -7.34 -1.01
CA PHE A 332 -5.43 -7.11 0.42
C PHE A 332 -6.59 -7.71 1.22
N GLY A 333 -6.35 -8.05 2.48
CA GLY A 333 -7.39 -8.54 3.39
C GLY A 333 -6.89 -9.63 4.34
N TYR A 334 -7.83 -10.21 5.09
CA TYR A 334 -7.55 -11.30 6.03
C TYR A 334 -7.27 -12.61 5.29
N LYS A 335 -5.99 -12.87 5.00
CA LYS A 335 -5.53 -13.96 4.12
C LYS A 335 -4.33 -14.72 4.63
N LYS A 336 -3.76 -14.37 5.78
CA LYS A 336 -2.50 -14.95 6.28
C LYS A 336 -2.47 -16.48 6.28
N SER A 337 -3.59 -17.12 6.66
CA SER A 337 -3.77 -18.58 6.60
C SER A 337 -3.58 -19.24 5.22
N PHE A 338 -3.64 -18.49 4.12
CA PHE A 338 -3.46 -18.97 2.75
C PHE A 338 -2.62 -18.02 1.87
N LEU A 339 -1.83 -17.13 2.48
CA LEU A 339 -1.01 -16.14 1.76
C LEU A 339 0.02 -16.82 0.85
N ASP A 340 0.50 -18.01 1.23
CA ASP A 340 1.48 -18.78 0.48
C ASP A 340 0.98 -19.24 -0.90
N VAL A 341 -0.34 -19.36 -1.09
CA VAL A 341 -0.97 -19.63 -2.40
C VAL A 341 -1.48 -18.38 -3.11
N CYS A 342 -1.32 -17.19 -2.53
CA CYS A 342 -1.76 -15.95 -3.16
C CYS A 342 -0.77 -15.47 -4.24
N ARG A 343 -1.26 -15.09 -5.42
CA ARG A 343 -0.43 -14.49 -6.49
C ARG A 343 -1.15 -13.34 -7.18
N VAL A 344 -0.42 -12.28 -7.51
CA VAL A 344 -0.91 -11.11 -8.26
C VAL A 344 -0.13 -11.00 -9.56
N TYR A 345 -0.79 -11.25 -10.67
CA TYR A 345 -0.26 -11.07 -12.02
C TYR A 345 -0.54 -9.65 -12.47
N THR A 346 0.51 -8.89 -12.76
CA THR A 346 0.36 -7.47 -13.12
C THR A 346 1.50 -6.96 -14.00
N THR A 347 1.32 -5.78 -14.60
CA THR A 347 2.35 -5.15 -15.42
C THR A 347 3.44 -4.51 -14.56
N GLN A 348 4.64 -4.34 -15.12
CA GLN A 348 5.76 -3.70 -14.42
C GLN A 348 5.38 -2.33 -13.86
N THR A 349 4.61 -1.56 -14.62
CA THR A 349 4.18 -0.22 -14.19
C THR A 349 3.28 -0.26 -12.95
N ILE A 350 2.37 -1.24 -12.84
CA ILE A 350 1.51 -1.37 -11.65
C ILE A 350 2.33 -1.85 -10.46
N LYS A 351 3.26 -2.80 -10.66
CA LYS A 351 4.21 -3.23 -9.62
C LYS A 351 5.01 -2.04 -9.06
N ASP A 352 5.53 -1.18 -9.92
CA ASP A 352 6.28 0.02 -9.53
C ASP A 352 5.40 1.04 -8.80
N ASP A 353 4.17 1.26 -9.26
CA ASP A 353 3.21 2.15 -8.59
C ASP A 353 2.94 1.67 -7.16
N PHE A 354 2.67 0.39 -6.94
CA PHE A 354 2.42 -0.14 -5.58
C PHE A 354 3.67 -0.14 -4.69
N SER A 355 4.87 -0.31 -5.25
CA SER A 355 6.12 -0.18 -4.50
C SER A 355 6.29 1.26 -4.00
N ALA A 356 6.08 2.25 -4.86
CA ALA A 356 6.13 3.67 -4.49
C ALA A 356 5.02 4.07 -3.49
N ILE A 357 3.85 3.45 -3.60
CA ILE A 357 2.75 3.62 -2.65
C ILE A 357 3.14 3.07 -1.27
N TYR A 358 3.71 1.87 -1.21
CA TYR A 358 4.14 1.27 0.06
C TYR A 358 5.19 2.13 0.77
N GLU A 359 6.18 2.66 0.05
CA GLU A 359 7.15 3.60 0.63
C GLU A 359 6.46 4.85 1.19
N HIS A 360 5.57 5.45 0.41
CA HIS A 360 4.83 6.64 0.82
C HIS A 360 3.93 6.39 2.03
N GLU A 361 3.26 5.24 2.09
CA GLU A 361 2.43 4.85 3.23
C GLU A 361 3.27 4.69 4.50
N ASN A 362 4.43 4.02 4.43
CA ASN A 362 5.32 3.94 5.60
C ASN A 362 5.75 5.33 6.07
N ASP A 363 6.19 6.20 5.15
CA ASP A 363 6.60 7.57 5.50
C ASP A 363 5.44 8.36 6.16
N LEU A 364 4.19 8.13 5.73
CA LEU A 364 2.99 8.73 6.30
C LEU A 364 2.70 8.22 7.72
N TRP A 365 2.71 6.90 7.92
CA TRP A 365 2.48 6.28 9.23
C TRP A 365 3.53 6.75 10.25
N ASP A 366 4.80 6.70 9.86
CA ASP A 366 5.94 7.16 10.63
C ASP A 366 5.78 8.63 11.08
N SER A 367 5.32 9.50 10.18
CA SER A 367 5.09 10.92 10.47
C SER A 367 3.97 11.12 11.51
N ILE A 368 2.87 10.38 11.38
CA ILE A 368 1.73 10.45 12.30
C ILE A 368 2.11 9.89 13.67
N GLU A 369 2.79 8.74 13.73
CA GLU A 369 3.23 8.14 14.99
C GLU A 369 4.18 9.09 15.75
N ARG A 370 5.16 9.68 15.06
CA ARG A 370 6.06 10.67 15.66
C ARG A 370 5.29 11.86 16.22
N ALA A 371 4.33 12.41 15.46
CA ALA A 371 3.52 13.53 15.93
C ALA A 371 2.71 13.20 17.19
N GLN A 372 2.13 12.00 17.24
CA GLN A 372 1.39 11.50 18.41
C GLN A 372 2.30 11.36 19.64
N ILE A 373 3.50 10.80 19.48
CA ILE A 373 4.48 10.66 20.57
C ILE A 373 4.86 12.03 21.15
N LYS A 374 5.00 13.04 20.29
CA LYS A 374 5.34 14.42 20.70
C LYS A 374 4.16 15.20 21.31
N GLY A 375 2.94 14.65 21.27
CA GLY A 375 1.73 15.38 21.65
C GLY A 375 1.45 16.59 20.76
N LEU A 376 1.96 16.60 19.52
CA LEU A 376 1.68 17.67 18.57
C LEU A 376 0.19 17.64 18.17
N SER A 377 -0.39 18.82 17.99
CA SER A 377 -1.69 18.94 17.34
C SER A 377 -1.59 18.37 15.93
N PHE A 378 -2.61 17.65 15.48
CA PHE A 378 -2.61 17.06 14.14
C PHE A 378 -2.52 18.12 13.02
N LYS A 379 -2.94 19.36 13.32
CA LYS A 379 -2.83 20.51 12.42
C LYS A 379 -1.40 21.04 12.27
N ASP A 380 -0.53 20.73 13.23
CA ASP A 380 0.86 21.16 13.25
C ASP A 380 1.79 20.10 12.62
N ILE A 381 1.24 18.96 12.19
CA ILE A 381 1.98 17.95 11.44
C ILE A 381 2.37 18.57 10.09
N PRO A 382 3.67 18.62 9.74
CA PRO A 382 4.09 19.11 8.44
C PRO A 382 3.48 18.27 7.32
N ARG A 383 2.84 18.95 6.36
CA ARG A 383 2.12 18.30 5.25
C ARG A 383 3.01 18.12 4.03
N ILE A 384 4.25 17.72 4.27
CA ILE A 384 5.25 17.51 3.24
C ILE A 384 5.37 16.00 3.03
N PHE A 385 4.65 15.51 2.02
CA PHE A 385 4.68 14.11 1.65
C PHE A 385 5.30 13.98 0.27
N ILE A 386 6.42 13.25 0.17
CA ILE A 386 7.09 13.01 -1.11
C ILE A 386 6.61 11.70 -1.70
N LEU A 387 6.22 11.75 -2.97
CA LEU A 387 6.09 10.57 -3.82
C LEU A 387 7.36 10.46 -4.67
N ALA A 388 8.11 9.37 -4.48
CA ALA A 388 9.26 9.05 -5.33
C ALA A 388 8.84 8.89 -6.81
N SER A 389 7.62 8.40 -7.06
CA SER A 389 7.08 8.23 -8.40
C SER A 389 6.54 9.55 -8.98
N LYS A 390 7.14 10.00 -10.09
CA LYS A 390 6.61 11.12 -10.89
C LYS A 390 5.26 10.79 -11.55
N ARG A 391 4.90 9.49 -11.64
CA ARG A 391 3.69 8.97 -12.30
C ARG A 391 2.49 8.85 -11.36
N LEU A 392 2.67 9.15 -10.08
CA LEU A 392 1.62 9.19 -9.06
C LEU A 392 1.36 10.63 -8.58
N ASP A 393 0.10 10.91 -8.25
CA ASP A 393 -0.31 12.08 -7.47
C ASP A 393 -0.91 11.59 -6.13
N LEU A 394 -0.66 12.29 -5.02
CA LEU A 394 -1.11 11.86 -3.67
C LEU A 394 -2.64 11.78 -3.56
N THR A 395 -3.31 12.75 -4.18
CA THR A 395 -4.77 12.84 -4.20
C THR A 395 -5.23 13.60 -5.44
N ARG A 396 -6.55 13.72 -5.59
CA ARG A 396 -7.18 14.48 -6.67
C ARG A 396 -6.84 15.98 -6.56
N LYS A 397 -6.34 16.56 -7.65
CA LYS A 397 -5.91 17.97 -7.74
C LYS A 397 -6.98 19.01 -7.43
N ASN A 398 -8.25 18.65 -7.49
CA ASN A 398 -9.37 19.54 -7.17
C ASN A 398 -9.81 19.47 -5.69
N VAL A 399 -9.18 18.58 -4.91
CA VAL A 399 -9.40 18.42 -3.47
C VAL A 399 -8.28 19.10 -2.67
N ALA A 400 -7.03 18.85 -3.04
CA ALA A 400 -5.88 19.51 -2.41
C ALA A 400 -4.77 19.79 -3.44
N HIS A 401 -4.10 20.92 -3.27
CA HIS A 401 -2.84 21.22 -3.93
C HIS A 401 -1.72 20.63 -3.07
N ALA A 402 -1.21 19.46 -3.44
CA ALA A 402 0.08 19.01 -2.95
C ALA A 402 1.16 19.68 -3.80
N GLU A 403 1.76 20.76 -3.29
CA GLU A 403 3.00 21.26 -3.87
C GLU A 403 4.10 20.23 -3.60
N ARG A 404 4.84 19.85 -4.66
CA ARG A 404 6.05 19.02 -4.53
C ARG A 404 7.16 19.90 -3.93
N CYS A 405 7.04 20.24 -2.66
CA CYS A 405 8.14 20.89 -1.94
C CYS A 405 9.16 19.79 -1.63
N ASN A 406 10.30 19.86 -2.35
CA ASN A 406 11.37 18.89 -2.31
C ASN A 406 12.18 19.00 -1.00
N PHE A 407 11.64 18.52 0.11
CA PHE A 407 12.42 18.01 1.25
C PHE A 407 11.58 16.93 1.93
N SER A 408 11.90 15.65 1.69
CA SER A 408 11.40 14.57 2.53
C SER A 408 12.15 14.65 3.85
N GLU A 409 11.50 14.26 4.95
CA GLU A 409 12.21 14.07 6.22
C GLU A 409 13.46 13.20 6.03
N TRP A 410 13.36 12.16 5.17
CA TRP A 410 14.47 11.29 4.76
C TRP A 410 14.84 11.46 3.29
N SER A 411 16.09 11.86 3.00
CA SER A 411 16.71 11.75 1.68
C SER A 411 17.39 10.39 1.55
N LYS A 412 16.86 9.49 0.71
CA LYS A 412 17.31 8.10 0.57
C LYS A 412 18.10 7.92 -0.73
N GLN A 413 19.25 7.25 -0.67
CA GLN A 413 19.97 6.84 -1.86
C GLN A 413 19.12 5.83 -2.65
N ASP A 414 18.94 6.12 -3.91
CA ASP A 414 18.01 5.43 -4.80
C ASP A 414 18.72 4.50 -5.81
N TYR A 415 20.06 4.56 -5.94
CA TYR A 415 20.83 3.65 -6.78
C TYR A 415 21.91 2.95 -5.97
N LEU A 416 22.24 1.70 -6.34
CA LEU A 416 23.36 0.97 -5.75
C LEU A 416 24.59 1.03 -6.67
N LEU A 417 25.77 1.22 -6.08
CA LEU A 417 27.02 1.12 -6.83
C LEU A 417 27.20 -0.28 -7.41
N SER A 418 27.55 -0.35 -8.69
CA SER A 418 27.74 -1.59 -9.43
C SER A 418 29.20 -2.06 -9.49
N ASP A 419 30.16 -1.15 -9.35
CA ASP A 419 31.59 -1.48 -9.43
C ASP A 419 32.15 -1.92 -8.07
N LYS A 420 32.59 -3.17 -7.99
CA LYS A 420 33.13 -3.79 -6.76
C LYS A 420 34.37 -3.09 -6.21
N ASN A 421 35.22 -2.52 -7.06
CA ASN A 421 36.42 -1.80 -6.61
C ASN A 421 36.05 -0.46 -5.96
N ILE A 422 35.11 0.27 -6.57
CA ILE A 422 34.58 1.52 -6.01
C ILE A 422 33.88 1.24 -4.68
N VAL A 423 33.07 0.17 -4.63
CA VAL A 423 32.42 -0.26 -3.38
C VAL A 423 33.45 -0.53 -2.30
N ARG A 424 34.54 -1.24 -2.61
CA ARG A 424 35.61 -1.52 -1.64
C ARG A 424 36.24 -0.24 -1.10
N GLN A 425 36.50 0.76 -1.95
CA GLN A 425 37.03 2.06 -1.51
C GLN A 425 36.10 2.77 -0.52
N ASN A 426 34.79 2.77 -0.80
CA ASN A 426 33.80 3.34 0.12
C ASN A 426 33.73 2.57 1.45
N LEU A 427 33.80 1.23 1.40
CA LEU A 427 33.82 0.41 2.60
C LEU A 427 35.05 0.67 3.48
N ASP A 428 36.22 0.82 2.87
CA ASP A 428 37.45 1.17 3.57
C ASP A 428 37.34 2.56 4.23
N ALA A 429 36.78 3.55 3.53
CA ALA A 429 36.54 4.88 4.09
C ALA A 429 35.56 4.87 5.28
N ILE A 430 34.45 4.13 5.17
CA ILE A 430 33.47 3.96 6.26
C ILE A 430 34.11 3.22 7.44
N ALA A 431 34.95 2.21 7.19
CA ALA A 431 35.65 1.47 8.24
C ALA A 431 36.63 2.36 9.00
N VAL A 432 37.43 3.18 8.29
CA VAL A 432 38.34 4.16 8.91
C VAL A 432 37.57 5.15 9.78
N PHE A 433 36.48 5.73 9.25
CA PHE A 433 35.61 6.61 10.02
C PHE A 433 35.07 5.92 11.28
N ARG A 434 34.59 4.67 11.15
CA ARG A 434 34.05 3.89 12.26
C ARG A 434 35.08 3.64 13.38
N VAL A 435 36.34 3.40 13.03
CA VAL A 435 37.43 3.21 14.01
C VAL A 435 37.66 4.47 14.83
N VAL A 436 37.59 5.66 14.24
CA VAL A 436 37.76 6.94 14.96
C VAL A 436 36.77 7.08 16.11
N TYR A 437 35.51 6.65 15.90
CA TYR A 437 34.44 6.80 16.89
C TYR A 437 34.14 5.51 17.68
N HIS A 438 35.00 4.49 17.63
CA HIS A 438 34.69 3.16 18.19
C HIS A 438 34.23 3.17 19.66
N ASN A 439 34.83 4.03 20.50
CA ASN A 439 34.47 4.16 21.92
C ASN A 439 33.12 4.84 22.18
N GLN A 440 32.54 5.49 21.16
CA GLN A 440 31.26 6.19 21.22
C GLN A 440 30.13 5.37 20.58
N ILE A 441 30.44 4.18 20.05
CA ILE A 441 29.46 3.32 19.39
C ILE A 441 28.60 2.60 20.43
N GLU A 442 27.30 2.89 20.41
CA GLU A 442 26.28 2.19 21.19
C GLU A 442 25.58 1.12 20.32
N SER A 443 25.11 0.05 20.97
CA SER A 443 24.30 -0.99 20.34
C SER A 443 22.81 -0.70 20.54
N ARG A 444 22.01 -0.88 19.49
CA ARG A 444 20.55 -0.85 19.57
C ARG A 444 19.96 -2.08 18.91
N SER A 445 19.33 -2.92 19.71
CA SER A 445 18.81 -4.23 19.28
C SER A 445 17.30 -4.19 19.18
N TYR A 446 16.78 -4.65 18.05
CA TYR A 446 15.38 -5.03 17.85
C TYR A 446 15.29 -6.53 17.55
N ASN A 447 14.08 -7.04 17.41
CA ASN A 447 13.85 -8.46 17.17
C ASN A 447 14.49 -8.93 15.85
N GLY A 448 14.97 -10.18 15.84
CA GLY A 448 15.56 -10.82 14.67
C GLY A 448 16.93 -10.25 14.28
N VAL A 449 17.11 -10.00 12.97
CA VAL A 449 18.38 -9.51 12.38
C VAL A 449 18.62 -8.01 12.60
N ASN A 450 17.68 -7.30 13.22
CA ASN A 450 17.68 -5.85 13.38
C ASN A 450 18.59 -5.39 14.53
N GLN A 451 19.90 -5.54 14.31
CA GLN A 451 20.96 -5.12 15.23
C GLN A 451 21.64 -3.88 14.65
N HIS A 452 21.51 -2.73 15.30
CA HIS A 452 22.06 -1.46 14.81
C HIS A 452 23.19 -0.96 15.71
N LYS A 453 24.10 -0.18 15.13
CA LYS A 453 25.12 0.57 15.86
C LYS A 453 24.89 2.04 15.66
N ILE A 454 25.03 2.85 16.72
CA ILE A 454 24.81 4.30 16.66
C ILE A 454 25.95 5.05 17.32
N VAL A 455 26.36 6.15 16.70
CA VAL A 455 27.19 7.20 17.32
C VAL A 455 26.38 8.48 17.32
N LYS A 456 26.30 9.17 18.46
CA LYS A 456 25.41 10.32 18.64
C LYS A 456 26.18 11.64 18.70
N GLY A 457 25.53 12.72 18.29
CA GLY A 457 25.97 14.10 18.57
C GLY A 457 27.26 14.50 17.85
N LEU A 458 27.51 13.97 16.65
CA LEU A 458 28.63 14.40 15.84
C LEU A 458 28.37 15.77 15.23
N ASN A 459 29.43 16.52 14.94
CA ASN A 459 29.29 17.75 14.16
C ASN A 459 29.07 17.42 12.67
N TYR A 460 27.97 17.90 12.09
CA TYR A 460 27.61 17.60 10.69
C TYR A 460 28.70 17.98 9.68
N PHE A 461 29.29 19.17 9.80
CA PHE A 461 30.34 19.61 8.87
C PHE A 461 31.57 18.72 8.96
N SER A 462 31.95 18.32 10.17
CA SER A 462 33.06 17.39 10.40
C SER A 462 32.77 16.00 9.81
N LEU A 463 31.53 15.51 9.90
CA LEU A 463 31.12 14.26 9.25
C LEU A 463 31.23 14.37 7.71
N CYS A 464 30.82 15.51 7.15
CA CYS A 464 30.91 15.72 5.71
C CYS A 464 32.36 15.68 5.22
N ASP A 465 33.25 16.43 5.86
CA ASP A 465 34.66 16.52 5.46
C ASP A 465 35.41 15.19 5.65
N ASN A 466 35.13 14.47 6.75
CA ASN A 466 35.85 13.24 7.08
C ASN A 466 35.30 12.01 6.35
N LEU A 467 34.03 12.00 5.94
CA LEU A 467 33.40 10.84 5.31
C LEU A 467 32.66 11.20 4.02
N LEU A 468 31.59 11.99 4.10
CA LEU A 468 30.60 12.07 3.01
C LEU A 468 31.14 12.65 1.70
N TYR A 469 32.08 13.59 1.75
CA TYR A 469 32.70 14.16 0.54
C TYR A 469 33.72 13.24 -0.12
N ASN A 470 34.22 12.25 0.60
CA ASN A 470 35.25 11.32 0.14
C ASN A 470 34.66 10.00 -0.40
N LEU A 471 33.35 9.77 -0.20
CA LEU A 471 32.65 8.64 -0.80
C LEU A 471 32.39 8.87 -2.29
N ILE A 472 32.44 7.78 -3.06
CA ILE A 472 32.04 7.76 -4.46
C ILE A 472 30.56 7.37 -4.52
N TYR A 473 29.76 8.10 -5.29
CA TYR A 473 28.30 7.91 -5.36
C TYR A 473 27.87 7.34 -6.71
N PRO A 474 26.77 6.58 -6.79
CA PRO A 474 26.21 6.13 -8.06
C PRO A 474 25.78 7.32 -8.92
N THR A 475 26.00 7.21 -10.24
CA THR A 475 25.54 8.20 -11.22
C THR A 475 24.02 8.32 -11.17
N ASN A 476 23.51 9.56 -11.17
CA ASN A 476 22.09 9.91 -11.10
C ASN A 476 21.39 9.68 -9.75
N SER A 477 22.11 9.27 -8.70
CA SER A 477 21.46 9.14 -7.39
C SER A 477 21.07 10.51 -6.82
N HIS A 478 19.92 10.57 -6.16
CA HIS A 478 19.45 11.76 -5.46
C HIS A 478 20.31 12.12 -4.25
N VAL A 479 20.89 11.10 -3.59
CA VAL A 479 21.85 11.29 -2.51
C VAL A 479 23.26 11.17 -3.09
N ASP A 480 23.92 12.32 -3.24
CA ASP A 480 25.27 12.43 -3.75
C ASP A 480 26.11 13.45 -2.96
N ALA A 481 27.40 13.54 -3.27
CA ALA A 481 28.28 14.53 -2.65
C ALA A 481 27.81 15.98 -2.86
N ASN A 482 27.12 16.29 -3.96
CA ASN A 482 26.62 17.64 -4.23
C ASN A 482 25.43 18.01 -3.34
N LEU A 483 24.55 17.06 -3.03
CA LEU A 483 23.47 17.24 -2.06
C LEU A 483 24.05 17.67 -0.71
N PHE A 484 25.03 16.93 -0.19
CA PHE A 484 25.66 17.26 1.10
C PHE A 484 26.38 18.62 1.07
N ARG A 485 27.02 18.98 -0.05
CA ARG A 485 27.63 20.31 -0.22
C ARG A 485 26.57 21.42 -0.20
N LYS A 486 25.47 21.24 -0.92
CA LYS A 486 24.35 22.21 -0.93
C LYS A 486 23.74 22.35 0.45
N ILE A 487 23.47 21.26 1.15
CA ILE A 487 22.95 21.29 2.53
C ILE A 487 23.93 22.05 3.43
N SER A 488 25.23 21.75 3.34
CA SER A 488 26.26 22.47 4.09
C SER A 488 26.31 23.96 3.80
N GLU A 489 26.18 24.37 2.53
CA GLU A 489 26.14 25.78 2.13
C GLU A 489 24.91 26.50 2.72
N VAL A 490 23.74 25.87 2.65
CA VAL A 490 22.51 26.48 3.19
C VAL A 490 22.58 26.58 4.72
N LEU A 491 23.03 25.53 5.41
CA LEU A 491 23.22 25.54 6.87
C LEU A 491 24.20 26.62 7.33
N LYS A 492 25.29 26.83 6.57
CA LYS A 492 26.24 27.91 6.84
C LYS A 492 25.60 29.29 6.65
N LYS A 493 24.77 29.47 5.61
CA LYS A 493 24.03 30.72 5.37
C LYS A 493 22.97 31.01 6.43
N THR A 494 22.36 29.98 7.01
CA THR A 494 21.42 30.11 8.14
C THR A 494 22.12 30.23 9.50
N ASN A 495 23.45 30.16 9.55
CA ASN A 495 24.25 30.16 10.77
C ASN A 495 23.87 29.01 11.74
N ILE A 496 23.44 27.87 11.20
CA ILE A 496 23.12 26.66 11.96
C ILE A 496 24.37 25.77 12.00
N THR A 497 24.70 25.25 13.19
CA THR A 497 25.72 24.21 13.37
C THR A 497 25.04 22.94 13.84
N PRO A 498 24.60 22.05 12.93
CA PRO A 498 23.78 20.93 13.32
C PRO A 498 24.60 19.79 13.90
N GLU A 499 24.03 19.16 14.92
CA GLU A 499 24.43 17.84 15.36
C GLU A 499 23.85 16.76 14.42
N ILE A 500 24.57 15.65 14.28
CA ILE A 500 24.14 14.48 13.51
C ILE A 500 24.49 13.18 14.23
N ASP A 501 23.53 12.27 14.26
CA ASP A 501 23.73 10.89 14.69
C ASP A 501 24.04 10.01 13.47
N VAL A 502 24.97 9.06 13.59
CA VAL A 502 25.30 8.10 12.52
C VAL A 502 24.89 6.70 12.97
N VAL A 503 24.09 6.03 12.15
CA VAL A 503 23.54 4.69 12.43
C VAL A 503 23.98 3.71 11.35
N TRP A 504 24.64 2.63 11.74
CA TRP A 504 24.84 1.46 10.87
C TRP A 504 23.66 0.51 11.04
N ILE A 505 22.90 0.33 9.97
CA ILE A 505 21.69 -0.49 9.97
C ILE A 505 22.05 -1.96 9.76
N ARG A 506 21.49 -2.84 10.60
CA ARG A 506 21.73 -4.30 10.55
C ARG A 506 23.23 -4.63 10.49
N ASP A 507 23.99 -3.99 11.38
CA ASP A 507 25.44 -4.05 11.44
C ASP A 507 25.95 -5.50 11.52
N GLY A 508 26.87 -5.85 10.61
CA GLY A 508 27.45 -7.19 10.48
C GLY A 508 26.64 -8.19 9.63
N CYS A 509 25.32 -8.00 9.50
CA CYS A 509 24.46 -8.89 8.71
C CYS A 509 24.17 -8.32 7.31
N GLY A 510 24.04 -7.00 7.20
CA GLY A 510 23.57 -6.34 5.99
C GLY A 510 22.13 -6.71 5.64
N GLU A 511 21.74 -6.38 4.42
CA GLU A 511 20.39 -6.64 3.91
C GLU A 511 20.37 -6.86 2.40
N GLU A 512 19.39 -7.62 1.94
CA GLU A 512 19.15 -7.84 0.52
C GLU A 512 18.01 -6.95 0.03
N ARG A 513 18.17 -6.37 -1.16
CA ARG A 513 17.16 -5.57 -1.84
C ARG A 513 17.02 -5.94 -3.30
N THR A 514 15.79 -5.87 -3.79
CA THR A 514 15.49 -6.00 -5.20
C THR A 514 15.90 -4.70 -5.91
N LEU A 515 16.67 -4.83 -6.98
CA LEU A 515 17.07 -3.72 -7.84
C LEU A 515 16.27 -3.76 -9.14
N ARG A 516 15.92 -2.59 -9.67
CA ARG A 516 15.40 -2.45 -11.04
C ARG A 516 16.51 -2.70 -12.05
N ALA A 517 16.14 -2.92 -13.31
CA ALA A 517 17.09 -3.24 -14.38
C ALA A 517 18.19 -2.17 -14.58
N ASP A 518 17.91 -0.92 -14.25
CA ASP A 518 18.85 0.21 -14.30
C ASP A 518 19.74 0.33 -13.03
N GLY A 519 19.58 -0.57 -12.06
CA GLY A 519 20.31 -0.56 -10.79
C GLY A 519 19.67 0.31 -9.71
N GLN A 520 18.47 0.87 -9.95
CA GLN A 520 17.72 1.59 -8.93
C GLN A 520 17.27 0.63 -7.82
N ILE A 521 17.46 1.02 -6.57
CA ILE A 521 16.98 0.29 -5.40
C ILE A 521 15.46 0.42 -5.35
N ASN A 522 14.73 -0.71 -5.36
CA ASN A 522 13.27 -0.66 -5.34
C ASN A 522 12.73 -0.04 -4.04
N GLN A 523 13.34 -0.43 -2.92
CA GLN A 523 13.06 0.12 -1.60
C GLN A 523 14.30 0.00 -0.73
N LEU A 524 14.85 1.11 -0.24
CA LEU A 524 16.02 1.07 0.65
C LEU A 524 15.63 0.62 2.06
N PHE A 525 14.63 1.30 2.64
CA PHE A 525 14.22 1.07 4.03
C PHE A 525 13.38 -0.20 4.19
N GLN A 526 13.70 -1.01 5.20
CA GLN A 526 12.75 -1.98 5.73
C GLN A 526 11.63 -1.19 6.44
N GLY A 527 10.40 -1.34 5.95
CA GLY A 527 9.23 -0.65 6.50
C GLY A 527 8.78 -1.22 7.84
N HIS A 528 7.80 -0.54 8.42
CA HIS A 528 7.18 -0.93 9.69
C HIS A 528 6.49 -2.29 9.59
N ASN A 529 6.63 -3.14 10.61
CA ASN A 529 5.77 -4.30 10.79
C ASN A 529 4.51 -3.87 11.58
N PRO A 530 3.31 -3.84 10.97
CA PRO A 530 2.08 -3.35 11.61
C PRO A 530 1.66 -4.19 12.82
N ASN A 531 2.13 -5.43 12.93
CA ASN A 531 1.85 -6.28 14.08
C ASN A 531 2.91 -6.06 15.18
N ARG A 532 2.57 -5.20 16.14
CA ARG A 532 3.39 -4.93 17.34
C ARG A 532 3.61 -6.14 18.25
N SER A 533 2.75 -7.15 18.15
CA SER A 533 2.85 -8.40 18.92
C SER A 533 3.71 -9.46 18.20
N SER A 534 4.15 -9.19 16.97
CA SER A 534 4.97 -10.13 16.20
C SER A 534 6.32 -10.37 16.88
N ALA A 535 6.75 -11.63 16.92
CA ALA A 535 8.11 -12.00 17.31
C ALA A 535 9.19 -11.37 16.42
N THR A 536 8.81 -10.85 15.25
CA THR A 536 9.66 -10.11 14.30
C THR A 536 9.30 -8.63 14.21
N TYR A 537 8.59 -8.08 15.21
CA TYR A 537 8.24 -6.67 15.21
C TYR A 537 9.49 -5.79 15.06
N TYR A 538 9.41 -4.89 14.07
CA TYR A 538 10.41 -3.88 13.78
C TYR A 538 9.66 -2.60 13.43
N PRO A 539 9.95 -1.46 14.09
CA PRO A 539 9.22 -0.23 13.84
C PRO A 539 9.51 0.37 12.46
N GLY A 540 10.54 -0.12 11.75
CA GLY A 540 10.97 0.37 10.45
C GLY A 540 12.22 1.23 10.55
N ASP A 541 13.02 1.28 9.47
CA ASP A 541 14.27 2.05 9.44
C ASP A 541 14.02 3.56 9.61
N GLY A 542 12.93 4.07 9.04
CA GLY A 542 12.53 5.48 9.16
C GLY A 542 12.16 5.92 10.59
N ALA A 543 11.80 4.97 11.45
CA ALA A 543 11.44 5.19 12.85
C ALA A 543 12.65 5.10 13.81
N MET A 544 13.88 4.97 13.31
CA MET A 544 15.09 4.88 14.14
C MET A 544 15.49 6.21 14.81
N ILE A 545 14.83 7.32 14.47
CA ILE A 545 15.01 8.61 15.12
C ILE A 545 14.59 8.48 16.59
N LEU A 546 15.51 8.77 17.50
CA LEU A 546 15.23 8.71 18.94
C LEU A 546 14.25 9.84 19.30
N PRO A 547 13.17 9.57 20.06
CA PRO A 547 12.18 10.59 20.40
C PRO A 547 12.77 11.84 21.08
N ASP A 548 13.84 11.68 21.84
CA ASP A 548 14.59 12.75 22.52
C ASP A 548 15.65 13.43 21.63
N ARG A 549 15.85 12.96 20.39
CA ARG A 549 16.84 13.48 19.42
C ARG A 549 16.24 13.70 18.03
N ASP A 550 14.94 13.90 17.95
CA ASP A 550 14.20 14.21 16.73
C ASP A 550 14.53 15.58 16.10
N HIS A 551 15.10 16.48 16.90
CA HIS A 551 15.67 17.76 16.49
C HIS A 551 17.10 17.64 15.93
N VAL A 552 17.68 16.44 15.94
CA VAL A 552 19.06 16.15 15.48
C VAL A 552 19.01 15.48 14.11
N MET A 553 19.96 15.80 13.23
CA MET A 553 20.08 15.09 11.95
C MET A 553 20.45 13.62 12.18
N GLN A 554 20.13 12.75 11.24
CA GLN A 554 20.56 11.35 11.30
C GLN A 554 21.06 10.87 9.95
N LEU A 555 22.23 10.24 9.91
CA LEU A 555 22.73 9.50 8.74
C LEU A 555 22.59 8.01 9.01
N GLN A 556 21.85 7.29 8.17
CA GLN A 556 21.83 5.83 8.15
C GLN A 556 22.77 5.32 7.05
N ILE A 557 23.58 4.33 7.41
CA ILE A 557 24.45 3.58 6.51
C ILE A 557 23.90 2.16 6.42
N HIS A 558 23.41 1.81 5.24
CA HIS A 558 22.83 0.52 4.90
C HIS A 558 23.84 -0.32 4.13
N MET A 559 24.02 -1.57 4.52
CA MET A 559 24.86 -2.53 3.79
C MET A 559 23.97 -3.38 2.90
N VAL A 560 23.83 -3.01 1.62
CA VAL A 560 22.84 -3.59 0.70
C VAL A 560 23.49 -4.53 -0.31
N LYS A 561 22.92 -5.71 -0.49
CA LYS A 561 23.24 -6.67 -1.55
C LYS A 561 22.06 -6.82 -2.51
N ALA A 562 22.34 -7.00 -3.80
CA ALA A 562 21.29 -7.20 -4.79
C ALA A 562 20.71 -8.62 -4.70
N LYS A 563 19.39 -8.73 -4.48
CA LYS A 563 18.68 -10.02 -4.35
C LYS A 563 18.44 -10.71 -5.69
N ASN A 564 18.12 -9.92 -6.72
CA ASN A 564 17.66 -10.39 -8.03
C ASN A 564 18.70 -10.21 -9.15
N MET A 565 19.96 -9.94 -8.79
CA MET A 565 21.08 -9.76 -9.72
C MET A 565 22.26 -10.63 -9.24
N PRO A 566 22.31 -11.93 -9.61
CA PRO A 566 23.34 -12.86 -9.16
C PRO A 566 24.77 -12.42 -9.48
N GLU A 567 24.96 -11.63 -10.53
CA GLU A 567 26.24 -11.05 -10.91
C GLU A 567 26.74 -9.97 -9.94
N ARG A 568 25.86 -9.45 -9.07
CA ARG A 568 26.17 -8.45 -8.02
C ARG A 568 26.17 -9.08 -6.62
N ASP A 569 26.92 -10.17 -6.47
CA ASP A 569 27.07 -10.89 -5.21
C ASP A 569 28.08 -10.22 -4.26
N PHE A 570 27.78 -8.99 -3.83
CA PHE A 570 28.53 -8.26 -2.81
C PHE A 570 27.67 -7.20 -2.13
N PHE A 571 28.03 -6.84 -0.89
CA PHE A 571 27.40 -5.73 -0.17
C PHE A 571 28.02 -4.39 -0.58
N ALA A 572 27.18 -3.40 -0.84
CA ALA A 572 27.56 -2.03 -1.11
C ALA A 572 26.85 -1.06 -0.13
N PRO A 573 27.53 0.01 0.31
CA PRO A 573 26.92 0.97 1.20
C PRO A 573 25.90 1.84 0.45
N ALA A 574 24.73 2.04 1.05
CA ALA A 574 23.72 2.99 0.63
C ALA A 574 23.37 3.91 1.80
N LEU A 575 23.18 5.20 1.51
CA LEU A 575 22.99 6.22 2.54
C LEU A 575 21.55 6.71 2.60
N ALA A 576 21.09 7.04 3.81
CA ALA A 576 19.88 7.85 3.99
C ALA A 576 20.13 8.95 5.01
N LEU A 577 19.68 10.17 4.72
CA LEU A 577 19.86 11.34 5.55
C LEU A 577 18.51 11.87 6.05
N TYR A 578 18.33 11.90 7.35
CA TYR A 578 17.25 12.59 8.02
C TYR A 578 17.62 14.05 8.27
N ILE A 579 16.70 14.95 7.90
CA ILE A 579 16.79 16.37 8.20
C ILE A 579 15.58 16.77 9.05
N PRO A 580 15.78 17.25 10.29
CA PRO A 580 14.72 17.76 11.13
C PRO A 580 13.92 18.86 10.43
N LEU A 581 12.61 18.87 10.66
CA LEU A 581 11.69 19.83 10.04
C LEU A 581 12.13 21.28 10.26
N GLU A 582 12.58 21.61 11.47
CA GLU A 582 13.04 22.96 11.81
C GLU A 582 14.16 23.44 10.89
N TYR A 583 15.07 22.53 10.51
CA TYR A 583 16.13 22.84 9.56
C TYR A 583 15.57 22.90 8.14
N ALA A 584 14.71 21.97 7.74
CA ALA A 584 14.09 21.98 6.42
C ALA A 584 13.31 23.27 6.13
N GLU A 585 12.53 23.78 7.09
CA GLU A 585 11.79 25.05 6.97
C GLU A 585 12.72 26.26 6.84
N GLN A 586 13.79 26.32 7.64
CA GLN A 586 14.76 27.40 7.59
C GLN A 586 15.55 27.39 6.28
N MET A 587 15.94 26.20 5.80
CA MET A 587 16.62 26.01 4.52
C MET A 587 15.70 26.38 3.34
N GLY A 588 14.42 26.01 3.40
CA GLY A 588 13.43 26.31 2.37
C GLY A 588 13.22 27.81 2.12
N LYS A 589 13.29 28.64 3.18
CA LYS A 589 13.18 30.11 3.08
C LYS A 589 14.32 30.75 2.28
N ILE A 590 15.51 30.13 2.27
CA ILE A 590 16.69 30.61 1.54
C ILE A 590 16.72 30.09 0.11
N ILE A 591 16.29 28.85 -0.11
CA ILE A 591 16.26 28.23 -1.45
C ILE A 591 15.26 28.94 -2.37
N GLY A 592 14.20 29.55 -1.84
CA GLY A 592 13.31 30.42 -2.62
C GLY A 592 13.91 31.77 -3.04
N GLN A 593 15.13 32.09 -2.60
CA GLN A 593 15.86 33.34 -2.91
C GLN A 593 17.15 33.11 -3.72
N LEU A 594 17.50 31.85 -4.01
CA LEU A 594 18.58 31.40 -4.90
C LEU A 594 17.97 30.92 -6.22
#